data_AF-A0A498JX50-F1
#
_entry.id   AF-A0A498JX50-F1
#
_cell.length_a   1.000
_cell.length_b   1.000
_cell.length_c   1.000
_cell.angle_alpha   90.00
_cell.angle_beta   90.00
_cell.angle_gamma   90.00
#
_symmetry.space_group_name_H-M   'P 1'
#
loop_
_entity.id
_entity.type
_entity.pdbx_description
1 polymer ?
#
loop_
_entity_poly.entity_id
_entity_poly.type
_entity_poly.pdbx_seq_one_letter_code
_entity_poly.pdbx_strand_id
1 'polypeptide(L)'
;QLLKLLEKTWQNEVELRALVLKATNLHKEYYTVKWVVAWNNALENAYSWVTGWKSSMMFQLVELLKTRRLVSISEEQVRKVEQLRYKEDKVEREMVRQQVAMANMRTVELARLASQERNGEAASELEGLVNVAMKVMLSGLEWVLKEVDCVRLKTLKGLLDLLRPLQSVKFLAVTCMVQIKLR
;
A
#
# COMPACT_ATOMS: atom_id res chain seq x y z
N GLN A 1 -20.55 12.20 12.49
CA GLN A 1 -20.34 13.36 13.39
C GLN A 1 -19.04 14.12 13.06
N LEU A 2 -17.89 13.45 12.87
CA LEU A 2 -16.61 14.11 12.52
C LEU A 2 -16.64 14.95 11.22
N LEU A 3 -17.25 14.46 10.14
CA LEU A 3 -17.33 15.21 8.88
C LEU A 3 -18.18 16.50 8.97
N LYS A 4 -19.21 16.52 9.84
CA LYS A 4 -20.06 17.70 10.08
C LYS A 4 -19.38 18.75 10.97
N LEU A 5 -18.48 18.33 11.87
CA LEU A 5 -17.62 19.23 12.65
C LEU A 5 -16.59 19.94 11.76
N LEU A 6 -16.14 19.25 10.71
CA LEU A 6 -15.13 19.74 9.77
C LEU A 6 -15.65 20.82 8.81
N GLU A 7 -16.97 20.86 8.55
CA GLU A 7 -17.61 21.92 7.76
C GLU A 7 -17.72 23.25 8.49
N LYS A 8 -17.70 23.25 9.82
CA LYS A 8 -17.99 24.44 10.64
C LYS A 8 -16.75 25.26 11.01
N THR A 9 -15.54 24.81 10.68
CA THR A 9 -14.32 25.25 11.38
C THR A 9 -13.16 25.74 10.50
N TRP A 10 -13.17 25.56 9.17
CA TRP A 10 -11.96 25.82 8.38
C TRP A 10 -12.24 26.66 7.12
N GLN A 11 -12.18 27.98 7.29
CA GLN A 11 -12.18 28.96 6.18
C GLN A 11 -10.75 29.38 5.78
N ASN A 12 -9.74 29.10 6.62
CA ASN A 12 -8.37 29.53 6.38
C ASN A 12 -7.59 28.48 5.57
N GLU A 13 -7.24 28.83 4.33
CA GLU A 13 -6.48 27.95 3.43
C GLU A 13 -5.09 27.58 3.99
N VAL A 14 -4.47 28.47 4.75
CA VAL A 14 -3.15 28.24 5.38
C VAL A 14 -3.25 27.11 6.41
N GLU A 15 -4.28 27.13 7.25
CA GLU A 15 -4.53 26.08 8.25
C GLU A 15 -4.85 24.74 7.59
N LEU A 16 -5.65 24.74 6.51
CA LEU A 16 -5.94 23.53 5.74
C LEU A 16 -4.67 22.92 5.16
N ARG A 17 -3.78 23.73 4.59
CA ARG A 17 -2.48 23.26 4.06
C ARG A 17 -1.58 22.71 5.17
N ALA A 18 -1.51 23.38 6.32
CA ALA A 18 -0.76 22.90 7.47
C ALA A 18 -1.29 21.56 7.98
N LEU A 19 -2.60 21.37 8.00
CA LEU A 19 -3.23 20.11 8.42
C LEU A 19 -2.94 18.98 7.43
N VAL A 20 -3.05 19.23 6.11
CA VAL A 20 -2.69 18.26 5.07
C VAL A 20 -1.22 17.84 5.21
N LEU A 21 -0.32 18.79 5.45
CA LEU A 21 1.09 18.51 5.66
C LEU A 21 1.32 17.64 6.91
N LYS A 22 0.71 18.01 8.04
CA LYS A 22 0.80 17.26 9.29
C LYS A 22 0.30 15.82 9.12
N ALA A 23 -0.88 15.63 8.52
CA ALA A 23 -1.45 14.32 8.27
C ALA A 23 -0.60 13.47 7.32
N THR A 24 -0.04 14.09 6.27
CA THR A 24 0.85 13.40 5.34
C THR A 24 2.16 12.99 5.99
N ASN A 25 2.73 13.82 6.88
CA ASN A 25 3.94 13.49 7.63
C ASN A 25 3.69 12.33 8.59
N LEU A 26 2.60 12.34 9.35
CA LEU A 26 2.20 11.20 10.19
C LEU A 26 2.04 9.92 9.38
N HIS A 27 1.49 10.01 8.17
CA HIS A 27 1.36 8.85 7.28
C HIS A 27 2.71 8.31 6.81
N LYS A 28 3.68 9.19 6.50
CA LYS A 28 5.06 8.80 6.15
C LYS A 28 5.80 8.17 7.33
N GLU A 29 5.68 8.77 8.52
CA GLU A 29 6.25 8.24 9.75
C GLU A 29 5.69 6.85 10.07
N TYR A 30 4.38 6.65 9.89
CA TYR A 30 3.75 5.34 10.03
C TYR A 30 4.43 4.28 9.14
N TYR A 31 4.65 4.55 7.85
CA TYR A 31 5.33 3.57 6.98
C TYR A 31 6.79 3.35 7.39
N THR A 32 7.47 4.39 7.87
CA THR A 32 8.85 4.26 8.36
C THR A 32 8.91 3.30 9.55
N VAL A 33 8.02 3.48 10.54
CA VAL A 33 7.93 2.61 11.71
C VAL A 33 7.45 1.20 11.32
N LYS A 34 6.42 1.10 10.46
CA LYS A 34 5.92 -0.18 9.94
C LYS A 34 7.08 -1.00 9.37
N TRP A 35 7.97 -0.40 8.59
CA TRP A 35 9.12 -1.11 8.00
C TRP A 35 10.12 -1.63 9.03
N VAL A 36 10.37 -0.87 10.09
CA VAL A 36 11.27 -1.29 11.18
C VAL A 36 10.68 -2.47 11.97
N VAL A 37 9.36 -2.44 12.22
CA VAL A 37 8.68 -3.46 13.04
C VAL A 37 8.33 -4.71 12.23
N ALA A 38 7.77 -4.55 11.03
CA ALA A 38 7.29 -5.66 10.21
C ALA A 38 8.41 -6.55 9.67
N TRP A 39 9.65 -6.02 9.56
CA TRP A 39 10.81 -6.83 9.17
C TRP A 39 11.30 -7.77 10.27
N ASN A 40 10.99 -7.46 11.54
CA ASN A 40 11.33 -8.33 12.67
C ASN A 40 10.34 -9.48 12.87
N ASN A 41 9.14 -9.43 12.25
CA ASN A 41 8.13 -10.47 12.36
C ASN A 41 7.54 -10.83 10.98
N ALA A 42 8.11 -11.87 10.34
CA ALA A 42 7.74 -12.32 9.00
C ALA A 42 6.23 -12.63 8.84
N LEU A 43 5.56 -13.02 9.93
CA LEU A 43 4.12 -13.33 9.94
C LEU A 43 3.24 -12.08 9.85
N GLU A 44 3.59 -11.03 10.60
CA GLU A 44 2.92 -9.71 10.52
C GLU A 44 3.14 -9.07 9.14
N ASN A 45 4.30 -9.31 8.54
CA ASN A 45 4.62 -8.84 7.19
C ASN A 45 3.75 -9.54 6.13
N ALA A 46 3.57 -10.86 6.24
CA ALA A 46 2.66 -11.61 5.38
C ALA A 46 1.19 -11.19 5.58
N TYR A 47 0.76 -10.91 6.81
CA TYR A 47 -0.57 -10.39 7.08
C TYR A 47 -0.76 -8.98 6.48
N SER A 48 0.17 -8.04 6.70
CA SER A 48 0.09 -6.69 6.11
C SER A 48 0.18 -6.71 4.57
N TRP A 49 0.76 -7.76 3.99
CA TRP A 49 0.81 -7.98 2.54
C TRP A 49 -0.53 -8.45 1.97
N VAL A 50 -1.16 -9.44 2.63
CA VAL A 50 -2.45 -10.02 2.23
C VAL A 50 -3.62 -9.09 2.55
N THR A 51 -3.55 -8.35 3.66
CA THR A 51 -4.59 -7.42 4.13
C THR A 51 -4.28 -5.96 3.81
N GLY A 52 -3.15 -5.69 3.15
CA GLY A 52 -2.81 -4.36 2.68
C GLY A 52 -3.85 -3.87 1.70
N TRP A 53 -4.55 -2.79 2.05
CA TRP A 53 -5.47 -2.12 1.15
C TRP A 53 -4.86 -1.85 -0.23
N LYS A 54 -5.66 -2.15 -1.26
CA LYS A 54 -5.34 -1.91 -2.68
C LYS A 54 -5.21 -0.41 -2.88
N SER A 55 -4.16 0.10 -3.54
CA SER A 55 -4.06 1.56 -3.77
C SER A 55 -5.23 2.08 -4.62
N SER A 56 -5.88 1.18 -5.38
CA SER A 56 -7.14 1.48 -6.07
C SER A 56 -8.30 1.89 -5.14
N MET A 57 -8.27 1.49 -3.87
CA MET A 57 -9.26 1.92 -2.87
C MET A 57 -9.21 3.44 -2.66
N MET A 58 -8.06 4.08 -2.82
CA MET A 58 -7.96 5.54 -2.72
C MET A 58 -8.80 6.24 -3.79
N PHE A 59 -8.82 5.71 -5.03
CA PHE A 59 -9.68 6.25 -6.09
C PHE A 59 -11.16 6.01 -5.79
N GLN A 60 -11.51 4.85 -5.22
CA GLN A 60 -12.88 4.60 -4.76
C GLN A 60 -13.30 5.58 -3.66
N LEU A 61 -12.39 5.96 -2.75
CA LEU A 61 -12.67 6.98 -1.74
C LEU A 61 -12.95 8.36 -2.36
N VAL A 62 -12.22 8.75 -3.40
CA VAL A 62 -12.49 9.99 -4.15
C VAL A 62 -13.87 9.95 -4.79
N GLU A 63 -14.24 8.84 -5.43
CA GLU A 63 -15.58 8.67 -6.01
C GLU A 63 -16.69 8.63 -4.96
N LEU A 64 -16.43 8.05 -3.77
CA LEU A 64 -17.37 8.07 -2.65
C LEU A 64 -17.60 9.49 -2.13
N LEU A 65 -16.54 10.29 -2.01
CA LEU A 65 -16.64 11.69 -1.58
C LEU A 65 -17.48 12.53 -2.56
N LYS A 66 -17.28 12.31 -3.87
CA LYS A 66 -18.09 12.92 -4.94
C LYS A 66 -19.54 12.46 -4.89
N THR A 67 -19.78 11.15 -4.83
CA THR A 67 -21.13 10.53 -4.85
C THR A 67 -21.95 10.96 -3.64
N ARG A 68 -21.33 11.02 -2.45
CA ARG A 68 -21.99 11.50 -1.23
C ARG A 68 -22.05 13.03 -1.12
N ARG A 69 -21.65 13.76 -2.18
CA ARG A 69 -21.62 15.23 -2.25
C ARG A 69 -20.89 15.87 -1.07
N LEU A 70 -19.88 15.19 -0.53
CA LEU A 70 -19.08 15.68 0.59
C LEU A 70 -18.07 16.73 0.15
N VAL A 71 -17.71 16.73 -1.15
CA VAL A 71 -16.84 17.71 -1.81
C VAL A 71 -17.31 17.90 -3.24
N SER A 72 -17.19 19.12 -3.75
CA SER A 72 -17.31 19.38 -5.19
C SER A 72 -15.97 19.06 -5.86
N ILE A 73 -15.96 18.08 -6.77
CA ILE A 73 -14.78 17.73 -7.59
C ILE A 73 -15.08 18.16 -9.02
N SER A 74 -14.20 18.96 -9.64
CA SER A 74 -14.43 19.41 -11.02
C SER A 74 -14.22 18.28 -12.02
N GLU A 75 -14.82 18.38 -13.21
CA GLU A 75 -14.64 17.40 -14.28
C GLU A 75 -13.16 17.24 -14.67
N GLU A 76 -12.41 18.34 -14.70
CA GLU A 76 -10.97 18.29 -14.97
C GLU A 76 -10.20 17.55 -13.86
N GLN A 77 -10.59 17.69 -12.59
CA GLN A 77 -10.00 16.91 -11.50
C GLN A 77 -10.34 15.42 -11.67
N VAL A 78 -11.59 15.08 -12.00
CA VAL A 78 -12.02 13.69 -12.27
C VAL A 78 -11.18 13.08 -13.41
N ARG A 79 -11.02 13.82 -14.52
CA ARG A 79 -10.21 13.37 -15.67
C ARG A 79 -8.76 13.09 -15.28
N LYS A 80 -8.13 13.97 -14.49
CA LYS A 80 -6.75 13.78 -14.01
C LYS A 80 -6.64 12.61 -13.02
N VAL A 81 -7.64 12.42 -12.15
CA VAL A 81 -7.71 11.29 -11.22
C VAL A 81 -7.81 9.97 -11.98
N GLU A 82 -8.64 9.89 -13.03
CA GLU A 82 -8.75 8.69 -13.87
C GLU A 82 -7.45 8.40 -14.66
N GLN A 83 -6.75 9.43 -15.13
CA GLN A 83 -5.41 9.25 -15.72
C GLN A 83 -4.39 8.71 -14.72
N LEU A 84 -4.43 9.18 -13.47
CA LEU A 84 -3.57 8.69 -12.41
C LEU A 84 -3.91 7.23 -12.09
N ARG A 85 -5.20 6.89 -12.01
CA ARG A 85 -5.71 5.54 -11.79
C ARG A 85 -5.24 4.57 -12.87
N TYR A 86 -5.34 4.93 -14.14
CA TYR A 86 -4.87 4.08 -15.23
C TYR A 86 -3.38 3.75 -15.13
N LYS A 87 -2.55 4.73 -14.74
CA LYS A 87 -1.11 4.52 -14.52
C LYS A 87 -0.86 3.60 -13.33
N GLU A 88 -1.60 3.79 -12.23
CA GLU A 88 -1.51 2.96 -11.03
C GLU A 88 -1.92 1.52 -11.30
N ASP A 89 -3.04 1.29 -11.99
CA ASP A 89 -3.52 -0.05 -12.37
C ASP A 89 -2.48 -0.82 -13.21
N LYS A 90 -1.67 -0.13 -14.02
CA LYS A 90 -0.60 -0.78 -14.78
C LYS A 90 0.54 -1.24 -13.85
N VAL A 91 0.95 -0.39 -12.91
CA VAL A 91 1.99 -0.73 -11.94
C VAL A 91 1.51 -1.85 -11.03
N GLU A 92 0.28 -1.77 -10.57
CA GLU A 92 -0.30 -2.77 -9.69
C GLU A 92 -0.41 -4.14 -10.36
N ARG A 93 -0.86 -4.21 -11.63
CA ARG A 93 -0.88 -5.47 -12.38
C ARG A 93 0.50 -6.08 -12.53
N GLU A 94 1.53 -5.26 -12.75
CA GLU A 94 2.91 -5.73 -12.81
C GLU A 94 3.38 -6.29 -11.46
N MET A 95 3.01 -5.64 -10.36
CA MET A 95 3.31 -6.13 -9.00
C MET A 95 2.65 -7.47 -8.72
N VAL A 96 1.36 -7.62 -9.08
CA VAL A 96 0.65 -8.90 -8.96
C VAL A 96 1.35 -9.98 -9.80
N ARG A 97 1.81 -9.64 -11.02
CA ARG A 97 2.56 -10.56 -11.88
C ARG A 97 3.87 -11.01 -11.22
N GLN A 98 4.65 -10.07 -10.67
CA GLN A 98 5.91 -10.38 -9.97
C GLN A 98 5.66 -11.21 -8.70
N GLN A 99 4.62 -10.89 -7.95
CA GLN A 99 4.18 -11.67 -6.78
C GLN A 99 3.84 -13.11 -7.15
N VAL A 100 3.07 -13.33 -8.22
CA VAL A 100 2.75 -14.68 -8.73
C VAL A 100 4.01 -15.40 -9.19
N ALA A 101 4.91 -14.73 -9.91
CA ALA A 101 6.17 -15.33 -10.34
C ALA A 101 7.03 -15.80 -9.15
N MET A 102 7.14 -15.00 -8.08
CA MET A 102 7.85 -15.39 -6.86
C MET A 102 7.17 -16.54 -6.12
N ALA A 103 5.83 -16.54 -6.04
CA ALA A 103 5.07 -17.64 -5.43
C ALA A 103 5.24 -18.94 -6.23
N ASN A 104 5.31 -18.86 -7.57
CA ASN A 104 5.58 -20.01 -8.41
C ASN A 104 7.00 -20.54 -8.23
N MET A 105 8.02 -19.65 -8.15
CA MET A 105 9.38 -20.06 -7.77
C MET A 105 9.40 -20.79 -6.42
N ARG A 106 8.67 -20.30 -5.43
CA ARG A 106 8.53 -20.93 -4.11
C ARG A 106 8.00 -22.35 -4.23
N THR A 107 6.92 -22.55 -4.99
CA THR A 107 6.30 -23.88 -5.15
C THR A 107 7.21 -24.85 -5.91
N VAL A 108 7.87 -24.39 -6.98
CA VAL A 108 8.73 -25.22 -7.82
C VAL A 108 9.99 -25.64 -7.08
N GLU A 109 10.66 -24.72 -6.39
CA GLU A 109 11.92 -25.04 -5.70
C GLU A 109 11.68 -25.91 -4.46
N LEU A 110 10.61 -25.66 -3.70
CA LEU A 110 10.21 -26.54 -2.60
C LEU A 110 9.81 -27.94 -3.10
N ALA A 111 9.10 -28.03 -4.23
CA ALA A 111 8.78 -29.33 -4.84
C ALA A 111 10.02 -30.07 -5.34
N ARG A 112 11.00 -29.35 -5.92
CA ARG A 112 12.29 -29.93 -6.35
C ARG A 112 13.07 -30.49 -5.17
N LEU A 113 13.13 -29.74 -4.07
CA LEU A 113 13.84 -30.14 -2.85
C LEU A 113 13.13 -31.30 -2.15
N ALA A 114 11.79 -31.34 -2.16
CA ALA A 114 11.00 -32.42 -1.56
C ALA A 114 10.98 -33.72 -2.38
N SER A 115 11.24 -33.66 -3.69
CA SER A 115 11.26 -34.83 -4.59
C SER A 115 12.63 -35.52 -4.68
N GLN A 116 13.64 -34.95 -4.04
CA GLN A 116 14.99 -35.50 -4.01
C GLN A 116 15.12 -36.54 -2.88
N GLU A 117 14.86 -37.82 -3.15
CA GLU A 117 15.22 -38.90 -2.20
C GLU A 117 16.74 -38.93 -2.00
N ARG A 118 17.25 -38.88 -0.75
CA ARG A 118 18.61 -39.36 -0.42
C ARG A 118 19.02 -39.43 1.06
N ASN A 119 19.98 -40.33 1.27
CA ASN A 119 20.74 -40.68 2.48
C ASN A 119 21.33 -39.49 3.27
N GLY A 120 21.60 -39.73 4.56
CA GLY A 120 21.86 -38.74 5.61
C GLY A 120 22.98 -37.71 5.43
N GLU A 121 23.97 -37.90 4.55
CA GLU A 121 24.97 -36.87 4.22
C GLU A 121 24.41 -35.76 3.29
N ALA A 122 23.40 -36.09 2.48
CA ALA A 122 22.72 -35.12 1.60
C ALA A 122 21.81 -34.14 2.36
N ALA A 123 21.49 -34.43 3.63
CA ALA A 123 20.58 -33.61 4.43
C ALA A 123 21.17 -32.22 4.76
N SER A 124 22.48 -32.14 5.04
CA SER A 124 23.14 -30.86 5.34
C SER A 124 23.31 -29.97 4.10
N GLU A 125 23.58 -30.57 2.93
CA GLU A 125 23.65 -29.86 1.66
C GLU A 125 22.25 -29.37 1.21
N LEU A 126 21.22 -30.20 1.42
CA LEU A 126 19.82 -29.83 1.20
C LEU A 126 19.40 -28.67 2.10
N GLU A 127 19.75 -28.70 3.39
CA GLU A 127 19.48 -27.60 4.32
C GLU A 127 20.17 -26.30 3.88
N GLY A 128 21.41 -26.38 3.39
CA GLY A 128 22.12 -25.25 2.80
C GLY A 128 21.41 -24.66 1.58
N LEU A 129 20.96 -25.51 0.65
CA LEU A 129 20.21 -25.09 -0.55
C LEU A 129 18.84 -24.49 -0.20
N VAL A 130 18.11 -25.10 0.72
CA VAL A 130 16.84 -24.58 1.26
C VAL A 130 17.06 -23.19 1.86
N ASN A 131 18.12 -23.01 2.65
CA ASN A 131 18.43 -21.72 3.27
C ASN A 131 18.79 -20.65 2.24
N VAL A 132 19.55 -20.97 1.19
CA VAL A 132 19.85 -20.05 0.09
C VAL A 132 18.59 -19.67 -0.67
N ALA A 133 17.73 -20.63 -1.02
CA ALA A 133 16.45 -20.38 -1.67
C ALA A 133 15.54 -19.48 -0.79
N MET A 134 15.48 -19.75 0.52
CA MET A 134 14.74 -18.94 1.49
C MET A 134 15.25 -17.51 1.57
N LYS A 135 16.57 -17.29 1.57
CA LYS A 135 17.15 -15.94 1.56
C LYS A 135 16.82 -15.16 0.29
N VAL A 136 16.95 -15.77 -0.89
CA VAL A 136 16.57 -15.14 -2.16
C VAL A 136 15.08 -14.76 -2.16
N MET A 137 14.24 -15.65 -1.63
CA MET A 137 12.80 -15.39 -1.50
C MET A 137 12.46 -14.24 -0.55
N LEU A 138 13.09 -14.20 0.64
CA LEU A 138 12.86 -13.14 1.62
C LEU A 138 13.27 -11.78 1.06
N SER A 139 14.42 -11.70 0.39
CA SER A 139 14.89 -10.47 -0.27
C SER A 139 13.95 -10.02 -1.40
N GLY A 140 13.44 -10.96 -2.22
CA GLY A 140 12.46 -10.65 -3.26
C GLY A 140 11.13 -10.13 -2.69
N LEU A 141 10.66 -10.75 -1.60
CA LEU A 141 9.45 -10.33 -0.89
C LEU A 141 9.62 -8.95 -0.25
N GLU A 142 10.77 -8.68 0.36
CA GLU A 142 11.12 -7.35 0.89
C GLU A 142 11.01 -6.28 -0.17
N TRP A 143 11.61 -6.53 -1.33
CA TRP A 143 11.61 -5.60 -2.45
C TRP A 143 10.19 -5.34 -2.96
N VAL A 144 9.38 -6.38 -3.19
CA VAL A 144 7.99 -6.20 -3.62
C VAL A 144 7.18 -5.43 -2.58
N LEU A 145 7.33 -5.75 -1.29
CA LEU A 145 6.63 -5.03 -0.24
C LEU A 145 6.99 -3.54 -0.23
N LYS A 146 8.28 -3.18 -0.39
CA LYS A 146 8.75 -1.80 -0.49
C LYS A 146 8.13 -1.09 -1.68
N GLU A 147 8.09 -1.76 -2.82
CA GLU A 147 7.51 -1.19 -4.03
C GLU A 147 6.00 -0.98 -3.89
N VAL A 148 5.25 -1.91 -3.31
CA VAL A 148 3.80 -1.73 -3.10
C VAL A 148 3.53 -0.54 -2.15
N ASP A 149 4.29 -0.42 -1.06
CA ASP A 149 4.16 0.75 -0.17
C ASP A 149 4.56 2.06 -0.86
N CYS A 150 5.59 2.03 -1.72
CA CYS A 150 6.01 3.15 -2.55
C CYS A 150 4.88 3.57 -3.50
N VAL A 151 4.17 2.63 -4.12
CA VAL A 151 3.00 2.91 -4.96
C VAL A 151 1.88 3.55 -4.14
N ARG A 152 1.55 3.01 -2.95
CA ARG A 152 0.55 3.62 -2.06
C ARG A 152 0.89 5.08 -1.73
N LEU A 153 2.14 5.36 -1.39
CA LEU A 153 2.61 6.71 -1.08
C LEU A 153 2.57 7.64 -2.32
N LYS A 154 2.98 7.15 -3.49
CA LYS A 154 2.91 7.89 -4.76
C LYS A 154 1.47 8.20 -5.16
N THR A 155 0.55 7.25 -5.00
CA THR A 155 -0.87 7.43 -5.28
C THR A 155 -1.50 8.45 -4.35
N LEU A 156 -1.23 8.34 -3.05
CA LEU A 156 -1.68 9.33 -2.07
C LEU A 156 -1.19 10.73 -2.43
N LYS A 157 0.13 10.87 -2.69
CA LYS A 157 0.71 12.15 -3.08
C LYS A 157 0.06 12.69 -4.37
N GLY A 158 -0.04 11.86 -5.40
CA GLY A 158 -0.64 12.25 -6.68
C GLY A 158 -2.09 12.71 -6.54
N LEU A 159 -2.88 12.07 -5.68
CA LEU A 159 -4.23 12.53 -5.36
C LEU A 159 -4.22 13.87 -4.62
N LEU A 160 -3.37 14.04 -3.61
CA LEU A 160 -3.27 15.29 -2.85
C LEU A 160 -2.81 16.47 -3.73
N ASP A 161 -1.96 16.22 -4.72
CA ASP A 161 -1.50 17.24 -5.68
C ASP A 161 -2.64 17.68 -6.66
N LEU A 162 -3.64 16.83 -6.87
CA LEU A 162 -4.80 17.11 -7.73
C LEU A 162 -5.96 17.76 -6.97
N LEU A 163 -6.03 17.57 -5.66
CA LEU A 163 -7.11 18.02 -4.80
C LEU A 163 -6.81 19.40 -4.20
N ARG A 164 -7.86 20.21 -4.04
CA ARG A 164 -7.79 21.47 -3.29
C ARG A 164 -7.60 21.18 -1.80
N PRO A 165 -7.03 22.11 -1.00
CA PRO A 165 -6.75 21.87 0.42
C PRO A 165 -7.93 21.30 1.22
N LEU A 166 -9.13 21.85 1.06
CA LEU A 166 -10.34 21.34 1.74
C LEU A 166 -10.72 19.91 1.30
N GLN A 167 -10.60 19.62 0.00
CA GLN A 167 -10.86 18.28 -0.55
C GLN A 167 -9.84 17.29 0.01
N SER A 168 -8.56 17.67 0.07
CA SER A 168 -7.47 16.88 0.63
C SER A 168 -7.70 16.55 2.10
N VAL A 169 -8.14 17.52 2.93
CA VAL A 169 -8.46 17.25 4.34
C VAL A 169 -9.62 16.26 4.46
N LYS A 170 -10.73 16.45 3.73
CA LYS A 170 -11.88 15.54 3.76
C LYS A 170 -11.49 14.14 3.27
N PHE A 171 -10.65 14.05 2.24
CA PHE A 171 -10.11 12.81 1.72
C PHE A 171 -9.22 12.08 2.71
N LEU A 172 -8.28 12.78 3.36
CA LEU A 172 -7.42 12.22 4.40
C LEU A 172 -8.24 11.75 5.61
N ALA A 173 -9.26 12.51 6.03
CA ALA A 173 -10.13 12.12 7.12
C ALA A 173 -10.85 10.79 6.84
N VAL A 174 -11.46 10.65 5.66
CA VAL A 174 -12.12 9.39 5.25
C VAL A 174 -11.09 8.25 5.14
N THR A 175 -9.92 8.53 4.59
CA THR A 175 -8.82 7.56 4.48
C THR A 175 -8.42 7.03 5.87
N CYS A 176 -8.17 7.91 6.83
CA CYS A 176 -7.85 7.52 8.20
C CYS A 176 -8.97 6.71 8.85
N MET A 177 -10.24 7.12 8.66
CA MET A 177 -11.39 6.39 9.19
C MET A 177 -11.48 4.96 8.65
N VAL A 178 -11.19 4.77 7.36
CA VAL A 178 -11.17 3.43 6.75
C VAL A 178 -9.99 2.62 7.26
N GLN A 179 -8.79 3.21 7.35
CA GLN A 179 -7.61 2.53 7.88
C GLN A 179 -7.77 2.06 9.32
N ILE A 180 -8.40 2.88 10.17
CA ILE A 180 -8.67 2.53 11.58
C ILE A 180 -9.71 1.41 11.68
N LYS A 181 -10.63 1.27 10.72
CA LYS A 181 -11.64 0.19 10.72
C LYS A 181 -11.14 -1.13 10.18
N LEU A 182 -10.10 -1.10 9.34
CA LEU A 182 -9.52 -2.29 8.72
C LEU A 182 -8.38 -2.89 9.56
N ARG A 183 -7.98 -2.22 10.65
CA ARG A 183 -6.99 -2.67 11.63
C ARG A 183 -7.66 -2.87 12.98
#